data_AF-A0A918LB54-F1
#
_entry.id   AF-A0A918LB54-F1
#
_cell.length_a   1.000
_cell.length_b   1.000
_cell.length_c   1.000
_cell.angle_alpha   90.00
_cell.angle_beta   90.00
_cell.angle_gamma   90.00
#
_symmetry.space_group_name_H-M   'P 1'
#
loop_
_entity.id
_entity.type
_entity.pdbx_description
1 polymer ?
#
loop_
_entity_poly.entity_id
_entity_poly.type
_entity_poly.pdbx_seq_one_letter_code
_entity_poly.pdbx_strand_id
1 'polypeptide(L)' 'MKNLVGAERSGRLLVVRMCQERKRNAIDRALADQLDSAIEGRTRPCRTDLRQLPHRRPGLSGGDQRVTHRGSRNRAGA' A
#
# COMPACT_ATOMS: atom_id res chain seq x y z
N MET A 1 2.74 22.31 14.82
CA MET A 1 1.91 21.17 15.28
C MET A 1 2.24 19.96 14.41
N LYS A 2 2.42 18.77 14.99
CA LYS A 2 2.77 17.55 14.25
C LYS A 2 1.47 16.92 13.71
N ASN A 3 1.34 16.74 12.40
CA ASN A 3 0.20 16.01 11.83
C ASN A 3 0.38 14.51 12.13
N LEU A 4 -0.53 13.95 12.93
CA LEU A 4 -0.58 12.52 13.27
C LEU A 4 -1.43 11.74 12.28
N VAL A 5 -2.30 12.43 11.55
CA VAL A 5 -3.15 11.88 10.49
C VAL A 5 -2.95 12.67 9.20
N GLY A 6 -2.79 11.97 8.08
CA GLY A 6 -2.88 12.51 6.73
C GLY A 6 -4.20 12.08 6.09
N ALA A 7 -4.90 13.00 5.42
CA ALA A 7 -6.15 12.72 4.73
C ALA A 7 -6.06 13.18 3.27
N GLU A 8 -6.41 12.28 2.37
CA GLU A 8 -6.35 12.48 0.93
C GLU A 8 -7.67 12.04 0.31
N ARG A 9 -8.24 12.85 -0.59
CA ARG A 9 -9.47 12.49 -1.29
C ARG A 9 -9.19 12.14 -2.73
N SER A 10 -9.54 10.92 -3.09
CA SER A 10 -9.36 10.33 -4.41
C SER A 10 -10.74 10.05 -5.03
N GLY A 11 -11.32 11.06 -5.68
CA GLY A 11 -12.67 10.97 -6.24
C GLY A 11 -13.70 10.81 -5.12
N ARG A 12 -14.35 9.64 -5.07
CA ARG A 12 -15.28 9.27 -3.98
C ARG A 12 -14.59 8.56 -2.80
N LEU A 13 -13.30 8.24 -2.92
CA LEU A 13 -12.54 7.57 -1.87
C LEU A 13 -11.89 8.61 -0.95
N LEU A 14 -11.98 8.38 0.37
CA LEU A 14 -11.18 9.09 1.37
C LEU A 14 -10.12 8.14 1.89
N VAL A 15 -8.85 8.50 1.72
CA VAL A 15 -7.71 7.76 2.24
C VAL A 15 -7.21 8.48 3.48
N VAL A 16 -7.28 7.81 4.62
CA VAL A 16 -6.78 8.31 5.91
C VAL A 16 -5.55 7.49 6.31
N ARG A 17 -4.43 8.16 6.55
CA ARG A 17 -3.14 7.55 6.92
C ARG A 17 -2.76 7.99 8.32
N MET A 18 -2.46 7.03 9.19
CA MET A 18 -1.86 7.32 10.50
C MET A 18 -0.34 7.49 10.33
N CYS A 19 0.19 8.61 10.81
CA CYS A 19 1.59 9.04 10.63
C CYS A 19 2.40 8.96 11.94
N GLN A 20 1.94 8.18 12.93
CA GLN A 20 2.56 8.06 14.25
C GLN A 20 3.45 6.80 14.36
N GLU A 21 4.40 6.66 13.44
CA GLU A 21 5.28 5.48 13.32
C GLU A 21 6.06 5.18 14.60
N ARG A 22 6.52 6.23 15.31
CA ARG A 22 7.28 6.10 16.57
C ARG A 22 6.55 5.34 17.68
N LYS A 23 5.21 5.35 17.65
CA LYS A 23 4.37 4.60 18.60
C LYS A 23 3.73 3.37 17.97
N ARG A 24 4.17 2.96 16.78
CA ARG A 24 3.49 1.94 15.96
C ARG A 24 2.01 2.26 15.76
N ASN A 25 1.69 3.55 15.58
CA ASN A 25 0.33 4.07 15.48
C ASN A 25 -0.59 3.71 16.67
N ALA A 26 -0.04 3.62 17.89
CA ALA A 26 -0.87 3.47 19.08
C ALA A 26 -1.86 4.64 19.19
N ILE A 27 -3.15 4.32 19.34
CA ILE A 27 -4.20 5.34 19.39
C ILE A 27 -4.15 6.04 20.74
N ASP A 28 -3.78 7.32 20.72
CA ASP A 28 -3.95 8.25 21.83
C ASP A 28 -5.05 9.27 21.51
N ARG A 29 -5.45 10.06 22.53
CA ARG A 29 -6.55 11.02 22.38
C ARG A 29 -6.32 12.02 21.25
N ALA A 30 -5.09 12.50 21.09
CA ALA A 30 -4.75 13.44 20.03
C ALA A 30 -4.84 12.81 18.64
N LEU A 31 -4.47 11.53 18.49
CA LEU A 31 -4.66 10.80 17.24
C LEU A 31 -6.14 10.56 16.95
N ALA A 32 -6.94 10.20 17.96
CA ALA A 32 -8.39 10.01 17.83
C ALA A 32 -9.08 11.30 17.39
N ASP A 33 -8.80 12.42 18.03
CA ASP A 33 -9.37 13.73 17.68
C ASP A 33 -9.05 14.14 16.21
N GLN A 34 -7.85 13.80 15.73
CA GLN A 34 -7.45 14.04 14.34
C GLN A 34 -8.11 13.08 13.34
N LEU A 35 -8.35 11.82 13.72
CA LEU A 35 -9.09 10.86 12.91
C LEU A 35 -10.54 11.31 12.72
N ASP A 36 -11.20 11.74 13.81
CA ASP A 36 -12.57 12.27 13.76
C ASP A 36 -12.63 13.50 12.84
N SER A 37 -11.69 14.42 13.00
CA SER A 37 -11.59 15.61 12.14
C SER A 37 -11.40 15.27 10.65
N ALA A 38 -10.64 14.22 10.34
CA ALA A 38 -10.40 13.76 8.97
C ALA A 38 -11.63 13.07 8.37
N ILE A 39 -12.34 12.24 9.15
CA ILE A 39 -13.52 11.48 8.70
C ILE A 39 -14.72 12.40 8.50
N GLU A 40 -14.94 13.33 9.42
CA GLU A 40 -16.03 14.32 9.33
C GLU A 40 -15.78 15.39 8.25
N GLY A 41 -14.61 15.37 7.60
CA GLY A 41 -14.26 16.32 6.54
C GLY A 41 -13.94 17.73 7.05
N ARG A 42 -13.70 17.89 8.36
CA ARG A 42 -13.24 19.16 8.95
C ARG A 42 -11.79 19.47 8.56
N THR A 43 -11.01 18.45 8.24
CA THR A 43 -9.68 18.59 7.64
C THR A 43 -9.79 18.70 6.12
N ARG A 44 -9.29 19.80 5.52
CA ARG A 44 -9.19 19.93 4.06
C ARG A 44 -8.23 18.85 3.53
N PRO A 45 -8.70 17.87 2.74
CA PRO A 45 -7.80 16.89 2.15
C PRO A 45 -6.86 17.58 1.16
N CYS A 46 -5.60 17.19 1.14
CA CYS A 46 -4.74 17.53 0.01
C CYS A 46 -5.35 16.89 -1.24
N ARG A 47 -5.58 17.71 -2.27
CA ARG A 47 -6.17 17.25 -3.53
C ARG A 47 -5.09 16.46 -4.26
N THR A 48 -5.06 15.15 -4.08
CA THR A 48 -4.20 14.30 -4.91
C THR A 48 -4.84 14.12 -6.26
N ASP A 49 -4.09 14.42 -7.31
CA ASP A 49 -4.44 14.07 -8.67
C ASP A 49 -4.35 12.53 -8.83
N LEU A 50 -5.48 11.82 -8.87
CA LEU A 50 -5.52 10.36 -9.07
C LEU A 50 -4.68 9.89 -10.26
N ARG A 51 -4.51 10.77 -11.25
CA ARG A 51 -3.75 10.48 -12.48
C ARG A 51 -2.27 10.17 -12.20
N GLN A 52 -1.75 10.47 -11.01
CA GLN A 52 -0.36 10.21 -10.64
C GLN A 52 -0.15 9.00 -9.71
N LEU A 53 -1.21 8.28 -9.31
CA LEU A 53 -1.02 7.03 -8.59
C LEU A 53 -0.57 5.95 -9.59
N PRO A 54 0.58 5.26 -9.38
CA PRO A 54 0.99 4.20 -10.26
C PRO A 54 -0.08 3.10 -10.22
N HIS A 55 -0.72 2.85 -11.36
CA HIS A 55 -1.57 1.68 -11.55
C HIS A 55 -0.73 0.40 -11.39
N ARG A 56 -0.49 -0.04 -10.15
CA ARG A 56 0.08 -1.37 -9.91
C ARG A 56 -1.01 -2.42 -10.13
N ARG A 57 -1.13 -2.86 -11.39
CA ARG A 57 -1.36 -4.26 -11.74
C ARG A 57 -0.43 -4.65 -12.90
N PRO A 58 0.80 -5.10 -12.62
CA PRO A 58 1.51 -5.94 -13.58
C PRO A 58 0.84 -7.32 -13.55
N GLY A 59 0.52 -7.83 -14.73
CA GLY A 59 -0.34 -8.98 -14.93
C GLY A 59 0.11 -10.26 -14.24
N LEU A 60 -0.88 -11.03 -13.80
CA LEU A 60 -0.81 -12.48 -13.79
C LEU A 60 -0.75 -12.94 -15.27
N SER A 61 0.43 -12.83 -15.87
CA SER A 61 0.72 -13.47 -17.15
C SER A 61 0.99 -14.93 -16.84
N GLY A 62 -0.01 -15.78 -17.07
CA GLY A 62 0.19 -17.22 -17.16
C GLY A 62 1.24 -17.50 -18.25
N GLY A 63 2.43 -17.91 -17.82
CA GLY A 63 3.53 -18.30 -18.69
C GLY A 63 3.92 -19.73 -18.38
N ASP A 64 3.38 -20.65 -19.18
CA ASP A 64 4.02 -21.88 -19.67
C ASP A 64 5.23 -22.40 -18.85
N GLN A 65 4.96 -23.24 -17.84
CA GLN A 65 5.99 -24.14 -17.32
C GLN A 65 6.17 -25.30 -18.32
N ARG A 66 6.95 -25.06 -19.39
CA ARG A 66 7.54 -26.16 -20.17
C ARG A 66 8.51 -26.91 -19.29
N VAL A 67 8.02 -27.98 -18.66
CA VAL A 67 8.85 -29.00 -18.03
C VAL A 67 9.63 -29.72 -19.13
N THR A 68 10.87 -29.30 -19.38
CA THR A 68 11.80 -30.09 -20.18
C THR A 68 12.39 -31.18 -19.30
N HIS A 69 11.81 -32.38 -19.36
CA HIS A 69 12.52 -33.59 -18.95
C HIS A 69 13.61 -33.88 -19.99
N ARG A 70 14.83 -33.39 -19.74
CA ARG A 70 16.04 -33.92 -20.41
C ARG A 70 16.75 -34.84 -19.43
N GLY A 71 16.55 -36.13 -19.65
CA GLY A 71 17.23 -37.17 -18.93
C GLY A 71 18.74 -37.24 -19.20
N SER A 72 19.36 -38.04 -18.33
CA SER A 72 20.54 -38.87 -18.56
C SER A 72 21.85 -38.16 -18.92
N ARG A 73 22.74 -38.09 -17.92
CA ARG A 73 24.18 -38.31 -18.13
C ARG A 73 24.76 -39.17 -17.00
N ASN A 74 25.02 -40.42 -17.34
CA ASN A 74 25.96 -41.28 -16.64
C ASN A 74 27.38 -40.69 -16.72
N ARG A 75 28.08 -40.65 -15.58
CA ARG A 75 29.54 -40.56 -15.47
C ARG A 75 29.93 -41.18 -14.13
N ALA A 76 30.28 -42.47 -14.13
CA ALA A 76 31.63 -43.03 -14.24
C ALA A 76 32.27 -43.23 -12.86
N GLY A 77 32.63 -44.48 -12.56
CA GLY A 77 33.34 -44.87 -11.34
C GLY A 77 33.45 -46.39 -11.17
N ALA A 78 34.24 -47.03 -12.01
CA ALA A 78 34.97 -48.28 -11.74
C ALA A 78 36.12 -48.39 -12.74
#